data_AF-A0A661Q180-F1
#
_entry.id   AF-A0A661Q180-F1
#
_cell.length_a   1.000
_cell.length_b   1.000
_cell.length_c   1.000
_cell.angle_alpha   90.00
_cell.angle_beta   90.00
_cell.angle_gamma   90.00
#
_symmetry.space_group_name_H-M   'P 1'
#
loop_
_entity.id
_entity.type
_entity.pdbx_description
1 polymer ?
#
loop_
_entity_poly.entity_id
_entity_poly.type
_entity_poly.pdbx_seq_one_letter_code
_entity_poly.pdbx_strand_id
1 'polypeptide(L)'
;MAIFNYQKREIGAKIVYYGPALCGKTTNVQYIHLKLNPKQRGELVSLATDSDRTLFFDFLPIELENIGGFKTRFHIYTVPGQVYYNSTRKAVLTGVDGIVFVADSQRSMLRENLESFQNLRENLLYYNRDLESIPLIMQYNKRDMPDTMSIEELNKQLNPKSLPFFEAVAIKGTGVLPTLTSCCKMVLQNLKQKSSAALRAKQVQPSTAPSPATPPLESFSPPRETPPMKTKPAVEPQEPKISLARDEELSGLPLESRQDDSWLPGEEFKPEIVRVGKAIINSPHSLTIPVQLAIDESRSQLLSLDLSLTINHLLKKDD
;
A
#
# COMPACT_ATOMS: atom_id res chain seq x y z
N MET A 1 5.85 -3.41 1.48
CA MET A 1 7.14 -3.98 1.88
C MET A 1 7.87 -2.82 2.51
N ALA A 2 8.21 -2.90 3.79
CA ALA A 2 8.94 -1.83 4.42
C ALA A 2 10.28 -1.58 3.70
N ILE A 3 10.58 -0.32 3.43
CA ILE A 3 11.81 0.09 2.74
C ILE A 3 12.75 0.63 3.81
N PHE A 4 13.86 -0.08 4.06
CA PHE A 4 14.98 0.44 4.83
C PHE A 4 16.00 1.05 3.88
N ASN A 5 16.10 2.37 3.87
CA ASN A 5 17.20 3.04 3.22
C ASN A 5 18.27 3.39 4.25
N TYR A 6 19.28 2.55 4.40
CA TYR A 6 20.38 2.77 5.35
C TYR A 6 21.27 3.96 4.98
N GLN A 7 21.41 4.26 3.68
CA GLN A 7 22.20 5.41 3.21
C GLN A 7 21.53 6.74 3.55
N LYS A 8 20.19 6.80 3.41
CA LYS A 8 19.39 7.99 3.75
C LYS A 8 18.87 7.98 5.20
N ARG A 9 19.06 6.89 5.94
CA ARG A 9 18.46 6.61 7.25
C ARG A 9 16.95 6.80 7.27
N GLU A 10 16.26 6.24 6.28
CA GLU A 10 14.80 6.31 6.13
C GLU A 10 14.14 4.93 6.28
N ILE A 11 12.99 4.89 6.96
CA ILE A 11 12.15 3.69 7.10
C ILE A 11 10.76 4.02 6.56
N GLY A 12 10.37 3.37 5.47
CA GLY A 12 8.98 3.37 5.00
C GLY A 12 8.24 2.14 5.54
N ALA A 13 7.05 2.30 6.13
CA ALA A 13 6.24 1.16 6.59
C ALA A 13 4.75 1.38 6.31
N LYS A 14 4.04 0.32 5.92
CA LYS A 14 2.62 0.35 5.58
C LYS A 14 1.77 -0.23 6.72
N ILE A 15 0.83 0.56 7.24
CA ILE A 15 -0.16 0.14 8.23
C ILE A 15 -1.54 0.11 7.59
N VAL A 16 -2.26 -1.00 7.74
CA VAL A 16 -3.61 -1.16 7.20
C VAL A 16 -4.63 -1.24 8.34
N TYR A 17 -5.62 -0.36 8.30
CA TYR A 17 -6.83 -0.46 9.13
C TYR A 17 -7.82 -1.39 8.42
N TYR A 18 -8.10 -2.52 9.05
CA TYR A 18 -8.96 -3.58 8.55
C TYR A 18 -10.18 -3.79 9.46
N GLY A 19 -11.26 -4.38 8.96
CA GLY A 19 -12.48 -4.64 9.73
C GLY A 19 -13.75 -4.48 8.90
N PRO A 20 -14.93 -4.80 9.44
CA PRO A 20 -16.20 -4.81 8.71
C PRO A 20 -16.64 -3.41 8.27
N ALA A 21 -17.63 -3.33 7.38
CA ALA A 21 -18.22 -2.06 6.97
C ALA A 21 -18.65 -1.22 8.19
N LEU A 22 -18.46 0.10 8.10
CA LEU A 22 -18.94 1.07 9.09
C LEU A 22 -18.40 0.89 10.53
N CYS A 23 -17.39 0.05 10.76
CA CYS A 23 -16.80 -0.13 12.10
C CYS A 23 -15.95 1.06 12.60
N GLY A 24 -15.69 2.06 11.75
CA GLY A 24 -14.96 3.29 12.13
C GLY A 24 -13.49 3.36 11.68
N LYS A 25 -13.10 2.62 10.64
CA LYS A 25 -11.75 2.71 10.02
C LYS A 25 -11.42 4.13 9.53
N THR A 26 -12.30 4.69 8.69
CA THR A 26 -12.13 6.04 8.14
C THR A 26 -12.13 7.09 9.24
N THR A 27 -13.00 6.96 10.25
CA THR A 27 -13.02 7.84 11.43
C THR A 27 -11.68 7.83 12.18
N ASN A 28 -11.03 6.67 12.33
CA ASN A 28 -9.69 6.60 12.91
C ASN A 28 -8.69 7.42 12.09
N VAL A 29 -8.62 7.21 10.77
CA VAL A 29 -7.64 7.89 9.91
C VAL A 29 -7.90 9.39 9.82
N GLN A 30 -9.16 9.81 9.73
CA GLN A 30 -9.54 11.22 9.79
C GLN A 30 -9.15 11.86 11.13
N TYR A 31 -9.40 11.17 12.25
CA TYR A 31 -9.00 11.68 13.57
C TYR A 31 -7.48 11.79 13.71
N ILE A 32 -6.74 10.77 13.25
CA ILE A 32 -5.27 10.78 13.23
C ILE A 32 -4.78 11.96 12.40
N HIS A 33 -5.30 12.13 11.18
CA HIS A 33 -4.99 13.28 10.34
C HIS A 33 -5.21 14.55 11.16
N LEU A 34 -6.42 14.83 11.65
CA LEU A 34 -6.78 16.05 12.38
C LEU A 34 -5.89 16.37 13.60
N LYS A 35 -5.37 15.36 14.30
CA LYS A 35 -4.54 15.55 15.50
C LYS A 35 -3.05 15.68 15.23
N LEU A 36 -2.56 15.20 14.09
CA LEU A 36 -1.15 15.34 13.74
C LEU A 36 -0.81 16.76 13.34
N ASN A 37 0.42 17.18 13.66
CA ASN A 37 0.94 18.45 13.19
C ASN A 37 0.91 18.47 11.65
N PRO A 38 0.42 19.54 10.99
CA PRO A 38 0.45 19.66 9.54
C PRO A 38 1.82 19.43 8.90
N LYS A 39 2.92 19.69 9.62
CA LYS A 39 4.29 19.42 9.15
C LYS A 39 4.66 17.93 9.15
N GLN A 40 3.93 17.10 9.89
CA GLN A 40 4.20 15.67 10.12
C GLN A 40 3.24 14.75 9.36
N ARG A 41 2.29 15.31 8.60
CA ARG A 41 1.29 14.57 7.82
C ARG A 41 1.24 15.13 6.41
N GLY A 42 1.09 14.25 5.40
CA GLY A 42 0.68 14.71 4.07
C GLY A 42 -0.83 14.83 3.95
N GLU A 43 -1.29 15.15 2.74
CA GLU A 43 -2.72 15.20 2.41
C GLU A 43 -3.39 13.84 2.65
N LEU A 44 -4.60 13.90 3.20
CA LEU A 44 -5.49 12.76 3.28
C LEU A 44 -6.12 12.56 1.90
N VAL A 45 -5.73 11.49 1.21
CA VAL A 45 -6.32 11.15 -0.09
C VAL A 45 -7.43 10.13 0.13
N SER A 46 -8.63 10.48 -0.32
CA SER A 46 -9.78 9.57 -0.36
C SER A 46 -10.18 9.38 -1.81
N LEU A 47 -10.02 8.17 -2.35
CA LEU A 47 -10.58 7.85 -3.67
C LEU A 47 -12.02 7.40 -3.50
N ALA A 48 -12.90 7.89 -4.35
CA ALA A 48 -14.28 7.45 -4.48
C ALA A 48 -14.52 7.15 -5.97
N THR A 49 -15.22 6.07 -6.27
CA THR A 49 -15.67 5.77 -7.63
C THR A 49 -17.09 6.31 -7.82
N ASP A 50 -17.37 6.88 -8.99
CA ASP A 50 -18.64 7.58 -9.31
C ASP A 50 -19.88 6.67 -9.36
N SER A 51 -19.71 5.34 -9.41
CA SER A 51 -20.81 4.38 -9.47
C SER A 51 -21.24 3.93 -8.06
N ASP A 52 -22.21 4.65 -7.48
CA ASP A 52 -23.13 4.34 -6.36
C ASP A 52 -22.62 3.80 -5.01
N ARG A 53 -21.36 3.40 -4.89
CA ARG A 53 -20.75 3.00 -3.62
C ARG A 53 -19.33 3.53 -3.60
N THR A 54 -19.21 4.68 -2.97
CA THR A 54 -17.95 5.34 -2.64
C THR A 54 -16.93 4.33 -2.10
N LEU A 55 -15.98 3.97 -2.97
CA LEU A 55 -14.86 3.08 -2.68
C LEU A 55 -13.80 3.82 -1.85
N PHE A 56 -14.19 4.29 -0.67
CA PHE A 56 -13.31 5.06 0.19
C PHE A 56 -12.14 4.19 0.67
N PHE A 57 -10.96 4.41 0.10
CA PHE A 57 -9.72 4.12 0.79
C PHE A 57 -9.09 5.45 1.19
N ASP A 58 -8.64 5.50 2.43
CA ASP A 58 -7.94 6.64 3.00
C ASP A 58 -6.45 6.34 2.94
N PHE A 59 -5.68 7.27 2.38
CA PHE A 59 -4.23 7.23 2.43
C PHE A 59 -3.71 8.40 3.26
N LEU A 60 -2.91 8.11 4.28
CA LEU A 60 -2.30 9.12 5.13
C LEU A 60 -0.81 8.82 5.35
N PRO A 61 0.11 9.61 4.75
CA PRO A 61 1.52 9.53 5.07
C PRO A 61 1.81 10.32 6.35
N ILE A 62 2.47 9.68 7.32
CA ILE A 62 2.93 10.29 8.56
C ILE A 62 4.45 10.26 8.59
N GLU A 63 5.08 11.40 8.82
CA GLU A 63 6.52 11.53 9.03
C GLU A 63 6.81 11.71 10.52
N LEU A 64 7.56 10.77 11.09
CA LEU A 64 8.07 10.85 12.45
C LEU A 64 9.59 11.00 12.40
N GLU A 65 10.07 12.09 13.00
CA GLU A 65 11.49 12.37 13.10
C GLU A 65 12.14 11.56 14.22
N ASN A 66 13.34 11.05 13.95
CA ASN A 66 14.27 10.52 14.94
C ASN A 66 13.78 9.31 15.78
N ILE A 67 13.10 8.33 15.16
CA ILE A 67 12.81 7.07 15.84
C ILE A 67 14.03 6.16 15.75
N GLY A 68 14.84 6.13 16.81
CA GLY A 68 16.07 5.34 16.86
C GLY A 68 17.12 5.77 15.83
N GLY A 69 17.20 7.06 15.50
CA GLY A 69 18.15 7.62 14.53
C GLY A 69 17.72 7.55 13.07
N PHE A 70 16.49 7.09 12.78
CA PHE A 70 15.92 7.02 11.43
C PHE A 70 14.75 7.99 11.25
N LYS A 71 14.65 8.59 10.08
CA LYS A 71 13.43 9.27 9.61
C LYS A 71 12.42 8.20 9.20
N THR A 72 11.28 8.15 9.86
CA THR A 72 10.29 7.09 9.62
C THR A 72 9.06 7.68 8.95
N ARG A 73 8.62 7.05 7.85
CA ARG A 73 7.41 7.37 7.11
C ARG A 73 6.43 6.21 7.21
N PHE A 74 5.30 6.42 7.88
CA PHE A 74 4.20 5.47 7.92
C PHE A 74 3.18 5.81 6.84
N HIS A 75 2.77 4.84 6.05
CA HIS A 75 1.66 4.95 5.12
C HIS A 75 0.46 4.22 5.71
N ILE A 76 -0.55 4.97 6.13
CA ILE A 76 -1.79 4.40 6.66
C ILE A 76 -2.79 4.24 5.53
N TYR A 77 -3.37 3.04 5.43
CA TYR A 77 -4.43 2.71 4.49
C TYR A 77 -5.68 2.21 5.22
N THR A 78 -6.87 2.55 4.72
CA THR A 78 -8.11 1.84 5.07
C THR A 78 -8.54 0.92 3.94
N VAL A 79 -9.25 -0.15 4.28
CA VAL A 79 -9.90 -1.02 3.29
C VAL A 79 -11.39 -0.74 3.19
N PRO A 80 -12.01 -0.88 2.01
CA PRO A 80 -13.46 -0.85 1.89
C PRO A 80 -14.05 -2.03 2.68
N GLY A 81 -15.00 -1.73 3.57
CA GLY A 81 -15.54 -2.74 4.48
C GLY A 81 -16.68 -3.58 3.91
N GLN A 82 -17.17 -3.30 2.71
CA GLN A 82 -18.26 -4.05 2.08
C GLN A 82 -17.73 -5.32 1.40
N VAL A 83 -18.47 -6.42 1.51
CA VAL A 83 -18.03 -7.77 1.09
C VAL A 83 -17.61 -7.83 -0.38
N TYR A 84 -18.30 -7.10 -1.27
CA TYR A 84 -18.07 -7.06 -2.72
C TYR A 84 -16.64 -6.67 -3.15
N TYR A 85 -15.90 -5.90 -2.34
CA TYR A 85 -14.58 -5.36 -2.74
C TYR A 85 -13.37 -6.21 -2.30
N ASN A 86 -13.48 -7.54 -2.39
CA ASN A 86 -12.41 -8.42 -1.90
C ASN A 86 -11.08 -8.26 -2.67
N SER A 87 -11.14 -8.04 -3.99
CA SER A 87 -9.97 -7.76 -4.83
C SER A 87 -9.21 -6.52 -4.37
N THR A 88 -9.94 -5.44 -4.06
CA THR A 88 -9.37 -4.21 -3.48
C THR A 88 -8.74 -4.47 -2.12
N ARG A 89 -9.40 -5.25 -1.25
CA ARG A 89 -8.82 -5.61 0.07
C ARG A 89 -7.50 -6.36 -0.07
N LYS A 90 -7.41 -7.32 -1.01
CA LYS A 90 -6.15 -8.01 -1.33
C LYS A 90 -5.08 -7.03 -1.80
N ALA A 91 -5.41 -6.16 -2.78
CA ALA A 91 -4.48 -5.16 -3.29
C ALA A 91 -3.93 -4.25 -2.17
N VAL A 92 -4.79 -3.76 -1.28
CA VAL A 92 -4.37 -2.93 -0.13
C VAL A 92 -3.51 -3.71 0.87
N LEU A 93 -3.69 -5.01 1.05
CA LEU A 93 -2.84 -5.83 1.92
C LEU A 93 -1.47 -6.13 1.31
N THR A 94 -1.26 -5.86 0.02
CA THR A 94 0.05 -6.07 -0.63
C THR A 94 1.12 -5.26 0.08
N GLY A 95 2.11 -5.98 0.60
CA GLY A 95 3.25 -5.40 1.30
C GLY A 95 2.91 -4.71 2.62
N VAL A 96 1.84 -5.12 3.30
CA VAL A 96 1.51 -4.63 4.64
C VAL A 96 2.62 -4.97 5.64
N ASP A 97 2.95 -4.01 6.51
CA ASP A 97 3.96 -4.17 7.56
C ASP A 97 3.33 -4.20 8.96
N GLY A 98 2.10 -3.68 9.13
CA GLY A 98 1.30 -3.79 10.35
C GLY A 98 -0.20 -3.63 10.08
N ILE A 99 -1.03 -4.21 10.95
CA ILE A 99 -2.49 -4.21 10.81
C ILE A 99 -3.13 -3.73 12.11
N VAL A 100 -4.12 -2.85 11.99
CA VAL A 100 -5.06 -2.53 13.06
C VAL A 100 -6.41 -3.10 12.64
N PHE A 101 -6.89 -4.12 13.35
CA PHE A 101 -8.23 -4.66 13.13
C PHE A 101 -9.23 -3.92 14.01
N VAL A 102 -10.07 -3.09 13.37
CA VAL A 102 -11.13 -2.32 14.01
C VAL A 102 -12.40 -3.14 14.05
N ALA A 103 -12.79 -3.58 15.24
CA ALA A 103 -14.04 -4.28 15.48
C ALA A 103 -15.10 -3.31 16.01
N ASP A 104 -16.35 -3.50 15.56
CA ASP A 104 -17.51 -2.80 16.12
C ASP A 104 -17.95 -3.51 17.41
N SER A 105 -18.05 -2.79 18.53
CA SER A 105 -18.34 -3.40 19.83
C SER A 105 -19.82 -3.77 20.03
N GLN A 106 -20.73 -3.33 19.16
CA GLN A 106 -22.15 -3.66 19.26
C GLN A 106 -22.38 -5.17 19.12
N ARG A 107 -23.25 -5.75 19.95
CA ARG A 107 -23.52 -7.19 19.95
C ARG A 107 -24.02 -7.71 18.61
N SER A 108 -24.82 -6.91 17.90
CA SER A 108 -25.32 -7.23 16.56
C SER A 108 -24.24 -7.37 15.49
N MET A 109 -23.04 -6.82 15.72
CA MET A 109 -21.94 -6.79 14.74
C MET A 109 -20.91 -7.92 14.93
N LEU A 110 -21.13 -8.83 15.91
CA LEU A 110 -20.18 -9.90 16.21
C LEU A 110 -19.91 -10.80 15.00
N ARG A 111 -20.95 -11.15 14.24
CA ARG A 111 -20.81 -12.04 13.08
C ARG A 111 -19.98 -11.35 11.99
N GLU A 112 -20.27 -10.11 11.68
CA GLU A 112 -19.59 -9.29 10.68
C GLU A 112 -18.12 -9.05 11.07
N ASN A 113 -17.83 -8.88 12.37
CA ASN A 113 -16.46 -8.82 12.87
C ASN A 113 -15.72 -10.14 12.61
N LEU A 114 -16.33 -11.30 12.93
CA LEU A 114 -15.72 -12.62 12.73
C LEU A 114 -15.48 -12.91 11.25
N GLU A 115 -16.48 -12.65 10.39
CA GLU A 115 -16.37 -12.81 8.94
C GLU A 115 -15.26 -11.92 8.36
N SER A 116 -15.18 -10.65 8.80
CA SER A 116 -14.13 -9.74 8.35
C SER A 116 -12.73 -10.17 8.81
N PHE A 117 -12.62 -10.70 10.03
CA PHE A 117 -11.34 -11.21 10.56
C PHE A 117 -10.88 -12.46 9.82
N GLN A 118 -11.80 -13.37 9.50
CA GLN A 118 -11.52 -14.54 8.69
C GLN A 118 -11.12 -14.15 7.26
N ASN A 119 -11.81 -13.18 6.67
CA ASN A 119 -11.45 -12.65 5.35
C ASN A 119 -10.06 -11.98 5.33
N LEU A 120 -9.67 -11.29 6.41
CA LEU A 120 -8.30 -10.79 6.56
C LEU A 120 -7.28 -11.92 6.48
N ARG A 121 -7.50 -13.00 7.23
CA ARG A 121 -6.61 -14.17 7.22
C ARG A 121 -6.50 -14.78 5.82
N GLU A 122 -7.62 -15.02 5.15
CA GLU A 122 -7.65 -15.57 3.79
C GLU A 122 -6.90 -14.69 2.78
N ASN A 123 -7.08 -13.36 2.88
CA ASN A 123 -6.43 -12.43 1.98
C ASN A 123 -4.91 -12.33 2.23
N LEU A 124 -4.42 -12.53 3.46
CA LEU A 124 -2.99 -12.61 3.73
C LEU A 124 -2.39 -13.93 3.22
N LEU A 125 -3.12 -15.05 3.40
CA LEU A 125 -2.70 -16.35 2.88
C LEU A 125 -2.56 -16.37 1.36
N TYR A 126 -3.39 -15.60 0.64
CA TYR A 126 -3.23 -15.40 -0.81
C TYR A 126 -1.83 -14.89 -1.20
N TYR A 127 -1.17 -14.12 -0.32
CA TYR A 127 0.21 -13.63 -0.52
C TYR A 127 1.27 -14.50 0.20
N ASN A 128 0.92 -15.73 0.60
CA ASN A 128 1.75 -16.63 1.40
C ASN A 128 2.27 -15.95 2.68
N ARG A 129 1.41 -15.16 3.33
CA ARG A 129 1.73 -14.47 4.58
C ARG A 129 0.79 -14.96 5.68
N ASP A 130 1.39 -15.42 6.78
CA ASP A 130 0.63 -15.75 7.97
C ASP A 130 0.29 -14.49 8.76
N LEU A 131 -0.89 -14.47 9.38
CA LEU A 131 -1.35 -13.36 10.22
C LEU A 131 -0.37 -13.10 11.37
N GLU A 132 0.24 -14.16 11.88
CA GLU A 132 1.20 -14.19 12.99
C GLU A 132 2.56 -13.59 12.61
N SER A 133 2.86 -13.51 11.30
CA SER A 133 4.11 -12.94 10.80
C SER A 133 4.09 -11.40 10.72
N ILE A 134 2.90 -10.81 10.91
CA ILE A 134 2.62 -9.38 10.78
C ILE A 134 2.13 -8.84 12.13
N PRO A 135 2.71 -7.74 12.64
CA PRO A 135 2.17 -7.02 13.78
C PRO A 135 0.68 -6.71 13.62
N LEU A 136 -0.14 -7.21 14.53
CA LEU A 136 -1.60 -7.05 14.53
C LEU A 136 -2.07 -6.53 15.89
N ILE A 137 -2.91 -5.50 15.87
CA ILE A 137 -3.57 -4.95 17.05
C ILE A 137 -5.08 -4.99 16.86
N MET A 138 -5.79 -5.36 17.92
CA MET A 138 -7.25 -5.30 17.96
C MET A 138 -7.70 -3.94 18.51
N GLN A 139 -8.66 -3.30 17.87
CA GLN A 139 -9.31 -2.10 18.39
C GLN A 139 -10.80 -2.37 18.53
N TYR A 140 -11.31 -2.35 19.76
CA TYR A 140 -12.74 -2.47 20.06
C TYR A 140 -13.36 -1.08 20.06
N ASN A 141 -13.89 -0.69 18.90
CA ASN A 141 -14.41 0.65 18.66
C ASN A 141 -15.90 0.75 18.99
N LYS A 142 -16.40 1.99 19.09
CA LYS A 142 -17.79 2.32 19.44
C LYS A 142 -18.21 1.90 20.85
N ARG A 143 -17.29 2.01 21.81
CA ARG A 143 -17.54 1.71 23.23
C ARG A 143 -18.60 2.62 23.88
N ASP A 144 -18.99 3.68 23.20
CA ASP A 144 -20.03 4.63 23.60
C ASP A 144 -21.45 4.24 23.15
N MET A 145 -21.60 3.23 22.27
CA MET A 145 -22.90 2.79 21.79
C MET A 145 -23.68 2.01 22.87
N PRO A 146 -25.03 2.05 22.85
CA PRO A 146 -25.84 1.13 23.62
C PRO A 146 -25.65 -0.31 23.12
N ASP A 147 -25.90 -1.30 23.99
CA ASP A 147 -25.82 -2.74 23.68
C ASP A 147 -24.45 -3.19 23.12
N THR A 148 -23.37 -2.65 23.68
CA THR A 148 -22.02 -3.15 23.41
C THR A 148 -21.73 -4.41 24.21
N MET A 149 -21.03 -5.35 23.59
CA MET A 149 -20.49 -6.52 24.28
C MET A 149 -19.44 -6.08 25.31
N SER A 150 -19.25 -6.86 26.37
CA SER A 150 -18.15 -6.64 27.29
C SER A 150 -16.80 -6.84 26.60
N ILE A 151 -15.74 -6.25 27.15
CA ILE A 151 -14.39 -6.42 26.60
C ILE A 151 -13.93 -7.86 26.74
N GLU A 152 -14.27 -8.51 27.85
CA GLU A 152 -13.93 -9.91 28.07
C GLU A 152 -14.57 -10.81 26.99
N GLU A 153 -15.84 -10.58 26.65
CA GLU A 153 -16.53 -11.35 25.61
C GLU A 153 -15.94 -11.10 24.22
N LEU A 154 -15.74 -9.82 23.83
CA LEU A 154 -15.15 -9.50 22.52
C LEU A 154 -13.75 -10.06 22.39
N ASN A 155 -12.92 -9.93 23.43
CA ASN A 155 -11.55 -10.43 23.41
C ASN A 155 -11.51 -11.97 23.36
N LYS A 156 -12.41 -12.65 24.08
CA LYS A 156 -12.54 -14.11 23.99
C LYS A 156 -12.94 -14.58 22.58
N GLN A 157 -13.84 -13.85 21.90
CA GLN A 157 -14.34 -14.25 20.58
C GLN A 157 -13.39 -13.90 19.44
N LEU A 158 -12.84 -12.69 19.43
CA LEU A 158 -12.04 -12.17 18.30
C LEU A 158 -10.53 -12.30 18.50
N ASN A 159 -10.07 -12.49 19.73
CA ASN A 159 -8.64 -12.44 20.05
C ASN A 159 -8.17 -13.62 20.91
N PRO A 160 -8.36 -14.87 20.44
CA PRO A 160 -7.95 -16.07 21.20
C PRO A 160 -6.43 -16.15 21.42
N LYS A 161 -5.64 -15.41 20.63
CA LYS A 161 -4.17 -15.35 20.74
C LYS A 161 -3.66 -14.27 21.70
N SER A 162 -4.56 -13.57 22.40
CA SER A 162 -4.20 -12.52 23.36
C SER A 162 -3.29 -11.43 22.74
N LEU A 163 -3.58 -11.04 21.50
CA LEU A 163 -2.92 -9.92 20.84
C LEU A 163 -3.18 -8.62 21.60
N PRO A 164 -2.31 -7.60 21.48
CA PRO A 164 -2.58 -6.29 22.07
C PRO A 164 -3.92 -5.73 21.57
N PHE A 165 -4.73 -5.21 22.49
CA PHE A 165 -6.01 -4.61 22.17
C PHE A 165 -6.21 -3.26 22.85
N PHE A 166 -7.06 -2.42 22.25
CA PHE A 166 -7.42 -1.11 22.79
C PHE A 166 -8.92 -0.87 22.65
N GLU A 167 -9.51 -0.29 23.69
CA GLU A 167 -10.85 0.27 23.63
C GLU A 167 -10.83 1.62 22.92
N ALA A 168 -11.83 1.87 22.07
CA ALA A 168 -11.90 3.11 21.32
C ALA A 168 -13.32 3.67 21.18
N VAL A 169 -13.36 5.01 21.11
CA VAL A 169 -14.49 5.78 20.62
C VAL A 169 -13.92 6.72 19.57
N ALA A 170 -13.80 6.22 18.33
CA ALA A 170 -13.07 6.90 17.27
C ALA A 170 -13.59 8.32 17.00
N ILE A 171 -14.91 8.55 17.13
CA ILE A 171 -15.52 9.87 16.94
C ILE A 171 -15.07 10.90 18.00
N LYS A 172 -14.72 10.46 19.21
CA LYS A 172 -14.17 11.30 20.29
C LYS A 172 -12.63 11.29 20.29
N GLY A 173 -12.02 10.33 19.59
CA GLY A 173 -10.58 10.11 19.56
C GLY A 173 -10.02 9.21 20.65
N THR A 174 -10.86 8.81 21.61
CA THR A 174 -10.46 7.89 22.67
C THR A 174 -9.93 6.60 22.04
N GLY A 175 -8.74 6.18 22.45
CA GLY A 175 -8.12 4.94 21.96
C GLY A 175 -7.45 5.02 20.58
N VAL A 176 -7.71 6.04 19.76
CA VAL A 176 -7.20 6.14 18.38
C VAL A 176 -5.67 6.27 18.34
N LEU A 177 -5.11 7.32 18.96
CA LEU A 177 -3.66 7.55 18.98
C LEU A 177 -2.88 6.47 19.76
N PRO A 178 -3.37 5.96 20.92
CA PRO A 178 -2.76 4.81 21.58
C PRO A 178 -2.66 3.58 20.68
N THR A 179 -3.74 3.25 19.95
CA THR A 179 -3.76 2.12 19.01
C THR A 179 -2.69 2.28 17.92
N LEU A 180 -2.67 3.45 17.26
CA LEU A 180 -1.69 3.74 16.21
C LEU A 180 -0.26 3.67 16.74
N THR A 181 0.00 4.32 17.87
CA THR A 181 1.34 4.38 18.47
C THR A 181 1.86 3.00 18.82
N SER A 182 1.00 2.14 19.37
CA SER A 182 1.33 0.75 19.66
C SER A 182 1.65 -0.03 18.39
N CYS A 183 0.85 0.14 17.33
CA CYS A 183 1.07 -0.51 16.05
C CYS A 183 2.41 -0.09 15.44
N CYS A 184 2.69 1.22 15.37
CA CYS A 184 3.95 1.75 14.89
C CYS A 184 5.16 1.17 15.65
N LYS A 185 5.07 1.06 16.98
CA LYS A 185 6.12 0.46 17.81
C LYS A 185 6.36 -1.01 17.47
N MET A 186 5.29 -1.81 17.36
CA MET A 186 5.40 -3.24 17.01
C MET A 186 5.97 -3.44 15.60
N VAL A 187 5.56 -2.61 14.63
CA VAL A 187 6.10 -2.62 13.26
C VAL A 187 7.60 -2.34 13.29
N LEU A 188 8.04 -1.28 13.96
CA LEU A 188 9.47 -0.96 14.04
C LEU A 188 10.29 -2.03 14.75
N GLN A 189 9.75 -2.65 15.80
CA GLN A 189 10.41 -3.76 16.48
C GLN A 189 10.55 -4.98 15.56
N ASN A 190 9.48 -5.36 14.87
CA ASN A 190 9.48 -6.47 13.93
C ASN A 190 10.47 -6.24 12.77
N LEU A 191 10.53 -5.01 12.26
CA LEU A 191 11.45 -4.63 11.21
C LEU A 191 12.93 -4.66 11.66
N LYS A 192 13.23 -4.21 12.87
CA LYS A 192 14.58 -4.33 13.47
C LYS A 192 15.00 -5.79 13.67
N GLN A 193 14.08 -6.66 14.06
CA GLN A 193 14.35 -8.10 14.19
C GLN A 193 14.62 -8.76 12.84
N LYS A 194 13.83 -8.45 11.81
CA LYS A 194 14.02 -8.96 10.45
C LYS A 194 15.34 -8.51 9.83
N SER A 195 15.73 -7.24 10.02
CA SER A 195 17.00 -6.73 9.50
C SER A 195 18.22 -7.34 10.20
N SER A 196 18.20 -7.46 11.52
CA SER A 196 19.29 -8.08 12.29
C SER A 196 19.44 -9.59 12.01
N ALA A 197 18.33 -10.31 11.81
CA ALA A 197 18.36 -11.71 11.40
C ALA A 197 18.95 -11.88 9.99
N ALA A 198 18.59 -11.01 9.03
CA ALA A 198 19.15 -11.04 7.68
C ALA A 198 20.67 -10.74 7.66
N LEU A 199 21.14 -9.84 8.53
CA LEU A 199 22.56 -9.55 8.70
C LEU A 199 23.34 -10.71 9.32
N ARG A 200 22.76 -11.40 10.32
CA ARG A 200 23.36 -12.61 10.92
C ARG A 200 23.38 -13.80 9.96
N ALA A 201 22.32 -14.01 9.18
CA ALA A 201 22.28 -15.09 8.18
C ALA A 201 23.35 -14.93 7.08
N LYS A 202 23.75 -13.69 6.75
CA LYS A 202 24.88 -13.41 5.84
C LYS A 202 26.26 -13.66 6.46
N GLN A 203 26.39 -13.70 7.79
CA GLN A 203 27.66 -13.94 8.48
C GLN A 203 27.92 -15.41 8.84
N VAL A 204 26.91 -16.29 8.77
CA VAL A 204 27.00 -17.70 9.20
C VAL A 204 27.15 -18.68 8.01
N GLN A 205 27.56 -18.24 6.82
CA GLN A 205 28.09 -19.19 5.83
C GLN A 205 29.53 -19.55 6.20
N PRO A 206 29.84 -20.80 6.60
CA PRO A 206 31.21 -21.23 6.79
C PRO A 206 31.85 -21.39 5.41
N SER A 207 32.97 -20.70 5.23
CA SER A 207 33.96 -20.98 4.21
C SER A 207 34.44 -22.43 4.33
N THR A 208 33.96 -23.32 3.46
CA THR A 208 34.66 -24.57 3.18
C THR A 208 34.84 -24.70 1.68
N ALA A 209 35.87 -24.03 1.17
CA ALA A 209 36.56 -24.43 -0.04
C ALA A 209 38.07 -24.31 0.24
N PRO A 210 38.86 -25.39 0.08
CA PRO A 210 40.28 -25.34 0.29
C PRO A 210 40.96 -24.56 -0.83
N SER A 211 41.96 -23.78 -0.45
CA SER A 211 42.86 -23.04 -1.33
C SER A 211 43.57 -23.99 -2.31
N PRO A 212 43.81 -23.54 -3.55
CA PRO A 212 45.11 -23.79 -4.16
C PRO A 212 45.76 -22.53 -4.74
N ALA A 213 47.01 -22.36 -4.30
CA ALA A 213 48.17 -21.72 -4.90
C ALA A 213 48.06 -21.02 -6.28
N THR A 214 48.60 -19.80 -6.32
CA THR A 214 49.15 -19.07 -7.48
C THR A 214 50.38 -19.80 -8.07
N PRO A 215 50.70 -19.68 -9.38
CA PRO A 215 51.44 -18.52 -9.95
C PRO A 215 51.14 -18.24 -11.46
N PRO A 216 51.93 -17.45 -12.23
CA PRO A 216 52.26 -16.03 -12.14
C PRO A 216 51.85 -15.21 -13.40
N LEU A 217 52.06 -13.89 -13.33
CA LEU A 217 51.75 -12.83 -14.30
C LEU A 217 52.32 -13.00 -15.71
N GLU A 218 51.50 -12.70 -16.74
CA GLU A 218 51.95 -12.20 -18.04
C GLU A 218 51.26 -10.89 -18.40
N SER A 219 52.09 -9.94 -18.82
CA SER A 219 51.81 -8.56 -19.20
C SER A 219 51.32 -8.45 -20.64
N PHE A 220 50.21 -7.74 -20.87
CA PHE A 220 49.93 -7.16 -22.19
C PHE A 220 49.33 -5.75 -22.07
N SER A 221 50.00 -4.81 -22.73
CA SER A 221 49.65 -3.39 -22.87
C SER A 221 48.70 -3.16 -24.06
N PRO A 222 47.99 -2.01 -24.14
CA PRO A 222 46.80 -1.84 -24.98
C PRO A 222 47.09 -1.24 -26.38
N PRO A 223 46.19 -1.37 -27.36
CA PRO A 223 46.20 -0.54 -28.56
C PRO A 223 45.10 0.54 -28.56
N ARG A 224 45.57 1.80 -28.50
CA ARG A 224 45.26 2.98 -29.34
C ARG A 224 43.82 3.28 -29.83
N GLU A 225 43.43 4.52 -29.51
CA GLU A 225 42.31 5.33 -30.03
C GLU A 225 42.40 5.66 -31.54
N THR A 226 41.24 5.86 -32.17
CA THR A 226 41.00 6.74 -33.35
C THR A 226 39.53 7.28 -33.30
N PRO A 227 39.08 8.27 -34.12
CA PRO A 227 38.76 9.65 -33.70
C PRO A 227 37.25 10.00 -33.78
N PRO A 228 36.82 11.23 -33.39
CA PRO A 228 35.41 11.58 -33.24
C PRO A 228 34.75 12.06 -34.55
N MET A 229 33.46 11.75 -34.72
CA MET A 229 32.64 12.26 -35.83
C MET A 229 31.58 13.25 -35.32
N LYS A 230 31.39 14.33 -36.08
CA LYS A 230 30.71 15.58 -35.74
C LYS A 230 29.17 15.53 -35.84
N THR A 231 28.56 16.22 -34.88
CA THR A 231 27.29 16.99 -34.79
C THR A 231 26.25 17.01 -35.93
N LYS A 232 24.96 17.11 -35.54
CA LYS A 232 23.97 18.17 -35.91
C LYS A 232 22.74 18.19 -34.95
N PRO A 233 21.95 19.28 -34.87
CA PRO A 233 21.36 19.77 -33.63
C PRO A 233 19.81 19.73 -33.52
N ALA A 234 19.36 20.01 -32.28
CA ALA A 234 18.11 20.64 -31.83
C ALA A 234 16.78 19.88 -32.00
N VAL A 235 16.01 19.74 -30.90
CA VAL A 235 14.71 20.41 -30.66
C VAL A 235 14.43 20.37 -29.15
N GLU A 236 14.14 21.53 -28.58
CA GLU A 236 13.73 21.78 -27.19
C GLU A 236 12.20 21.62 -27.08
N PRO A 237 11.65 20.76 -26.21
CA PRO A 237 10.20 20.70 -25.99
C PRO A 237 9.76 21.77 -24.98
N GLN A 238 8.94 22.69 -25.47
CA GLN A 238 8.22 23.71 -24.73
C GLN A 238 7.25 23.09 -23.70
N GLU A 239 7.18 23.68 -22.52
CA GLU A 239 6.17 23.37 -21.49
C GLU A 239 4.76 23.79 -21.96
N PRO A 240 3.73 22.94 -21.84
CA PRO A 240 2.36 23.38 -22.04
C PRO A 240 1.86 24.13 -20.79
N LYS A 241 1.55 25.42 -21.00
CA LYS A 241 0.77 26.25 -20.09
C LYS A 241 -0.63 25.67 -19.91
N ILE A 242 -1.02 25.35 -18.68
CA ILE A 242 -2.40 25.04 -18.32
C ILE A 242 -3.09 26.35 -17.94
N SER A 243 -4.02 26.80 -18.77
CA SER A 243 -4.93 27.91 -18.48
C SER A 243 -6.16 27.39 -17.74
N LEU A 244 -6.40 27.91 -16.54
CA LEU A 244 -7.65 27.76 -15.80
C LEU A 244 -8.76 28.51 -16.53
N ALA A 245 -9.78 27.79 -17.00
CA ALA A 245 -11.04 28.36 -17.43
C ALA A 245 -12.11 28.04 -16.37
N ARG A 246 -12.84 29.09 -15.99
CA ARG A 246 -13.86 29.16 -14.94
C ARG A 246 -15.12 28.40 -15.30
N ASP A 247 -15.82 27.98 -14.25
CA ASP A 247 -17.23 27.64 -14.22
C ASP A 247 -18.09 28.69 -14.93
N GLU A 248 -18.94 28.25 -15.86
CA GLU A 248 -20.36 28.62 -16.02
C GLU A 248 -20.88 28.05 -17.37
N GLU A 249 -22.16 27.66 -17.38
CA GLU A 249 -22.98 27.21 -18.51
C GLU A 249 -22.84 25.74 -18.98
N LEU A 250 -23.75 24.89 -18.49
CA LEU A 250 -24.63 24.07 -19.33
C LEU A 250 -25.71 23.40 -18.46
N SER A 251 -26.72 24.20 -18.13
CA SER A 251 -28.03 23.74 -17.70
C SER A 251 -28.81 23.18 -18.89
N GLY A 252 -29.30 21.93 -18.77
CA GLY A 252 -30.46 21.45 -19.51
C GLY A 252 -30.19 20.35 -20.53
N LEU A 253 -30.28 19.09 -20.09
CA LEU A 253 -30.76 17.98 -20.92
C LEU A 253 -31.60 17.02 -20.04
N PRO A 254 -32.69 16.40 -20.55
CA PRO A 254 -33.63 15.64 -19.74
C PRO A 254 -33.08 14.27 -19.31
N LEU A 255 -33.40 13.85 -18.09
CA LEU A 255 -33.29 12.46 -17.65
C LEU A 255 -34.30 11.61 -18.43
N GLU A 256 -33.83 10.80 -19.37
CA GLU A 256 -34.54 9.63 -19.85
C GLU A 256 -33.89 8.36 -19.29
N SER A 257 -34.71 7.61 -18.56
CA SER A 257 -34.44 6.29 -18.00
C SER A 257 -34.16 5.28 -19.10
N ARG A 258 -32.92 4.77 -19.18
CA ARG A 258 -32.62 3.47 -19.80
C ARG A 258 -32.38 2.45 -18.69
N GLN A 259 -33.46 1.72 -18.36
CA GLN A 259 -33.37 0.37 -17.82
C GLN A 259 -33.05 -0.59 -18.96
N ASP A 260 -32.31 -1.65 -18.61
CA ASP A 260 -31.89 -2.81 -19.40
C ASP A 260 -30.48 -2.74 -20.00
N ASP A 261 -29.50 -3.16 -19.20
CA ASP A 261 -28.66 -4.31 -19.58
C ASP A 261 -28.23 -5.06 -18.31
N SER A 262 -28.75 -6.28 -18.20
CA SER A 262 -28.62 -7.21 -17.09
C SER A 262 -27.21 -7.80 -17.01
N TRP A 263 -26.45 -7.48 -15.97
CA TRP A 263 -25.27 -8.26 -15.58
C TRP A 263 -25.70 -9.44 -14.72
N LEU A 264 -25.61 -10.66 -15.28
CA LEU A 264 -25.76 -11.89 -14.53
C LEU A 264 -24.51 -12.09 -13.64
N PRO A 265 -24.66 -12.43 -12.34
CA PRO A 265 -23.53 -12.63 -11.45
C PRO A 265 -22.87 -14.00 -11.73
N GLY A 266 -21.69 -14.00 -12.35
CA GLY A 266 -20.92 -15.25 -12.57
C GLY A 266 -19.76 -15.21 -13.56
N GLU A 267 -19.65 -14.19 -14.40
CA GLU A 267 -18.56 -14.13 -15.38
C GLU A 267 -17.31 -13.44 -14.79
N GLU A 268 -16.17 -14.14 -14.83
CA GLU A 268 -14.86 -13.58 -14.52
C GLU A 268 -14.54 -12.45 -15.49
N PHE A 269 -14.63 -11.20 -15.03
CA PHE A 269 -14.16 -10.05 -15.78
C PHE A 269 -12.65 -10.17 -16.06
N LYS A 270 -12.29 -10.28 -17.34
CA LYS A 270 -10.91 -10.37 -17.83
C LYS A 270 -10.56 -9.12 -18.64
N PRO A 271 -9.93 -8.10 -18.04
CA PRO A 271 -9.52 -6.91 -18.78
C PRO A 271 -8.47 -7.31 -19.82
N GLU A 272 -8.67 -6.86 -21.06
CA GLU A 272 -7.78 -7.18 -22.19
C GLU A 272 -6.89 -5.99 -22.52
N ILE A 273 -5.59 -6.22 -22.73
CA ILE A 273 -4.67 -5.17 -23.18
C ILE A 273 -4.98 -4.85 -24.65
N VAL A 274 -5.57 -3.68 -24.90
CA VAL A 274 -5.91 -3.22 -26.25
C VAL A 274 -4.71 -2.54 -26.91
N ARG A 275 -3.93 -1.78 -26.14
CA ARG A 275 -2.80 -1.03 -26.68
C ARG A 275 -1.66 -0.94 -25.68
N VAL A 276 -0.44 -1.15 -26.17
CA VAL A 276 0.79 -0.86 -25.43
C VAL A 276 1.50 0.29 -26.16
N GLY A 277 1.71 1.39 -25.43
CA GLY A 277 2.46 2.55 -25.89
C GLY A 277 3.96 2.30 -25.96
N LYS A 278 4.71 3.24 -26.53
CA LYS A 278 6.17 3.16 -26.52
C LYS A 278 6.67 3.28 -25.09
N ALA A 279 7.61 2.40 -24.71
CA ALA A 279 8.31 2.52 -23.44
C ALA A 279 9.09 3.84 -23.41
N ILE A 280 8.87 4.62 -22.36
CA ILE A 280 9.55 5.89 -22.09
C ILE A 280 10.59 5.61 -21.02
N ILE A 281 11.87 5.73 -21.37
CA ILE A 281 12.96 5.62 -20.40
C ILE A 281 13.04 6.95 -19.66
N ASN A 282 12.58 6.97 -18.41
CA ASN A 282 12.60 8.18 -17.57
C ASN A 282 13.99 8.40 -16.95
N SER A 283 14.72 7.32 -16.68
CA SER A 283 16.08 7.35 -16.14
C SER A 283 16.81 6.04 -16.44
N PRO A 284 18.14 5.94 -16.20
CA PRO A 284 18.89 4.67 -16.36
C PRO A 284 18.31 3.47 -15.59
N HIS A 285 17.46 3.74 -14.60
CA HIS A 285 16.87 2.72 -13.72
C HIS A 285 15.35 2.74 -13.75
N SER A 286 14.70 3.51 -14.62
CA SER A 286 13.24 3.64 -14.65
C SER A 286 12.72 3.76 -16.07
N LEU A 287 11.71 2.95 -16.39
CA LEU A 287 10.96 3.07 -17.64
C LEU A 287 9.46 3.01 -17.35
N THR A 288 8.69 3.78 -18.10
CA THR A 288 7.22 3.79 -18.06
C THR A 288 6.68 3.22 -19.36
N ILE A 289 5.70 2.33 -19.26
CA ILE A 289 4.98 1.77 -20.40
C ILE A 289 3.51 2.19 -20.28
N PRO A 290 3.02 3.11 -21.12
CA PRO A 290 1.60 3.41 -21.19
C PRO A 290 0.85 2.19 -21.73
N VAL A 291 -0.23 1.78 -21.08
CA VAL A 291 -1.07 0.64 -21.47
C VAL A 291 -2.53 1.08 -21.46
N GLN A 292 -3.28 0.69 -22.49
CA GLN A 292 -4.74 0.84 -22.53
C GLN A 292 -5.38 -0.53 -22.40
N LEU A 293 -6.29 -0.67 -21.43
CA LEU A 293 -7.08 -1.87 -21.19
C LEU A 293 -8.52 -1.63 -21.65
N ALA A 294 -9.12 -2.59 -22.34
CA ALA A 294 -10.58 -2.64 -22.50
C ALA A 294 -11.19 -3.08 -21.18
N ILE A 295 -12.18 -2.32 -20.71
CA ILE A 295 -12.93 -2.64 -19.49
C ILE A 295 -14.37 -3.10 -19.76
N ASP A 296 -14.67 -3.39 -21.02
CA ASP A 296 -15.93 -3.93 -21.50
C ASP A 296 -15.68 -4.90 -22.66
N GLU A 297 -16.60 -5.84 -22.89
CA GLU A 297 -16.47 -6.81 -23.99
C GLU A 297 -16.50 -6.15 -25.37
N SER A 298 -17.17 -4.99 -25.48
CA SER A 298 -17.26 -4.24 -26.74
C SER A 298 -16.02 -3.39 -27.04
N ARG A 299 -15.02 -3.36 -26.14
CA ARG A 299 -13.79 -2.55 -26.22
C ARG A 299 -14.05 -1.05 -26.41
N SER A 300 -15.25 -0.58 -26.03
CA SER A 300 -15.66 0.81 -26.16
C SER A 300 -15.16 1.67 -25.00
N GLN A 301 -14.95 1.05 -23.83
CA GLN A 301 -14.42 1.69 -22.64
C GLN A 301 -12.95 1.33 -22.46
N LEU A 302 -12.09 2.34 -22.55
CA LEU A 302 -10.64 2.18 -22.44
C LEU A 302 -10.12 2.83 -21.16
N LEU A 303 -9.42 2.05 -20.33
CA LEU A 303 -8.68 2.51 -19.16
C LEU A 303 -7.20 2.71 -19.54
N SER A 304 -6.68 3.93 -19.39
CA SER A 304 -5.26 4.23 -19.63
C SER A 304 -4.47 4.18 -18.32
N LEU A 305 -3.37 3.43 -18.32
CA LEU A 305 -2.50 3.16 -17.17
C LEU A 305 -1.03 3.33 -17.54
N ASP A 306 -0.24 3.95 -16.66
CA ASP A 306 1.22 4.06 -16.84
C ASP A 306 1.95 3.05 -15.94
N LEU A 307 2.46 1.97 -16.53
CA LEU A 307 3.24 0.96 -15.82
C LEU A 307 4.69 1.44 -15.66
N SER A 308 5.06 1.87 -14.46
CA SER A 308 6.43 2.29 -14.16
C SER A 308 7.24 1.12 -13.56
N LEU A 309 8.32 0.74 -14.25
CA LEU A 309 9.25 -0.32 -13.85
C LEU A 309 10.54 0.32 -13.37
N THR A 310 10.98 -0.02 -12.16
CA THR A 310 12.27 0.42 -11.60
C THR A 310 13.25 -0.75 -11.53
N ILE A 311 14.40 -0.61 -12.18
CA ILE A 311 15.46 -1.63 -12.24
C ILE A 311 16.46 -1.35 -11.11
N ASN A 312 16.35 -2.10 -10.02
CA ASN A 312 17.19 -1.91 -8.83
C ASN A 312 18.61 -2.49 -8.98
N HIS A 313 18.81 -3.42 -9.93
CA HIS A 313 20.12 -3.98 -10.26
C HIS A 313 20.21 -4.14 -11.78
N LEU A 314 20.99 -3.25 -12.42
CA LEU A 314 21.56 -3.57 -13.72
C LEU A 314 22.77 -4.46 -13.44
N LEU A 315 22.74 -5.71 -13.89
CA LEU A 315 23.93 -6.55 -13.92
C LEU A 315 24.99 -5.77 -14.70
N LYS A 316 26.02 -5.30 -14.00
CA LYS A 316 27.27 -4.93 -14.68
C LYS A 316 27.72 -6.19 -15.41
N LYS A 317 27.93 -6.06 -16.71
CA LYS A 317 28.68 -7.04 -17.47
C LYS A 317 30.06 -7.06 -16.81
N ASP A 318 30.44 -8.16 -16.18
CA ASP A 318 31.84 -8.40 -15.84
C ASP A 318 32.58 -8.45 -17.18
N ASP A 319 33.57 -7.57 -17.32
CA ASP A 319 34.45 -7.44 -18.49
C ASP A 319 35.26 -8.73 -18.75
#